data_AF-A0A968QTQ4-F1
#
_entry.id   AF-A0A968QTQ4-F1
#
_cell.length_a   1.000
_cell.length_b   1.000
_cell.length_c   1.000
_cell.angle_alpha   90.00
_cell.angle_beta   90.00
_cell.angle_gamma   90.00
#
_symmetry.space_group_name_H-M   'P 1'
#
loop_
_entity.id
_entity.type
_entity.pdbx_description
1 polymer ?
#
loop_
_entity_poly.entity_id
_entity_poly.type
_entity_poly.pdbx_seq_one_letter_code
_entity_poly.pdbx_strand_id
1 'polypeptide(L)'
;MIDFQYNNSFTTHKLLRLMEADGKEAIEKNRPANSGDYYVADDEFGSHTQPNSKKYNGEDSGVYIRNIVVNSDNTIKADIGIVSALNYFTVSTPIDTWYHHDVNKVVTWTTTGIAGATVNIALYRGGTFVSTIASNVPNNGTYTIPLIADTLMSAKDYRIKVISGSVIGISGELTISAANGITVIEPNGGERIRTAEKYMIRWSKGLLSDNAVKIQLMKNGEVRSVISDYTENDGSFEWDVLKDADKTPSTYYIRISSVSNPTAY
;
A
#
# COMPACT_ATOMS: atom_id res chain seq x y z
N MET A 1 -20.99 -35.62 -31.55
CA MET A 1 -20.55 -34.22 -31.43
C MET A 1 -21.66 -33.49 -30.71
N ILE A 2 -21.40 -32.95 -29.51
CA ILE A 2 -22.42 -32.19 -28.77
C ILE A 2 -22.50 -30.81 -29.42
N ASP A 3 -23.64 -30.57 -30.04
CA ASP A 3 -23.98 -29.41 -30.83
C ASP A 3 -24.46 -28.29 -29.89
N PHE A 4 -23.54 -27.44 -29.42
CA PHE A 4 -23.94 -26.21 -28.77
C PHE A 4 -24.37 -25.23 -29.87
N GLN A 5 -25.68 -25.17 -30.13
CA GLN A 5 -26.34 -24.25 -31.07
C GLN A 5 -25.92 -22.77 -30.89
N TYR A 6 -25.32 -22.44 -29.74
CA TYR A 6 -24.81 -21.11 -29.39
C TYR A 6 -23.36 -21.14 -28.86
N ASN A 7 -22.48 -21.95 -29.47
CA ASN A 7 -21.06 -21.92 -29.13
C ASN A 7 -20.47 -20.52 -29.41
N ASN A 8 -20.21 -19.78 -28.33
CA ASN A 8 -19.61 -18.46 -28.36
C ASN A 8 -18.21 -18.47 -27.70
N SER A 9 -17.57 -19.62 -27.57
CA SER A 9 -16.27 -19.76 -26.90
C SER A 9 -15.16 -18.92 -27.52
N PHE A 10 -15.31 -18.45 -28.76
CA PHE A 10 -14.32 -17.63 -29.47
C PHE A 10 -14.81 -16.22 -29.84
N THR A 11 -16.05 -15.84 -29.50
CA THR A 11 -16.54 -14.49 -29.76
C THR A 11 -16.01 -13.50 -28.74
N THR A 12 -15.97 -12.22 -29.12
CA THR A 12 -15.65 -11.11 -28.20
C THR A 12 -16.74 -10.91 -27.13
N HIS A 13 -17.96 -11.35 -27.41
CA HIS A 13 -19.13 -11.22 -26.53
C HIS A 13 -19.66 -12.61 -26.16
N LYS A 14 -19.54 -12.97 -24.89
CA LYS A 14 -20.05 -14.23 -24.33
C LYS A 14 -21.50 -14.04 -23.84
N LEU A 15 -22.31 -15.09 -23.98
CA LEU A 15 -23.64 -15.22 -23.38
C LEU A 15 -23.53 -15.67 -21.92
N LEU A 16 -22.57 -16.57 -21.65
CA LEU A 16 -22.20 -17.04 -20.32
C LEU A 16 -20.69 -17.22 -20.30
N ARG A 17 -20.06 -16.82 -19.20
CA ARG A 17 -18.62 -16.97 -18.99
C ARG A 17 -18.37 -17.27 -17.52
N LEU A 18 -17.48 -18.22 -17.24
CA LEU A 18 -16.93 -18.41 -15.91
C LEU A 18 -15.88 -17.33 -15.69
N MET A 19 -16.01 -16.59 -14.59
CA MET A 19 -15.10 -15.50 -14.24
C MET A 19 -14.51 -15.79 -12.88
N GLU A 20 -13.18 -15.83 -12.84
CA GLU A 20 -12.40 -15.94 -11.61
C GLU A 20 -12.42 -14.60 -10.89
N ALA A 21 -12.48 -14.64 -9.56
CA ALA A 21 -12.54 -13.42 -8.74
C ALA A 21 -11.30 -12.53 -8.92
N ASP A 22 -10.11 -13.11 -9.16
CA ASP A 22 -8.87 -12.36 -9.41
C ASP A 22 -8.68 -11.90 -10.87
N GLY A 23 -9.54 -12.33 -11.79
CA GLY A 23 -9.51 -11.96 -13.20
C GLY A 23 -8.30 -12.47 -14.00
N LYS A 24 -7.52 -13.45 -13.51
CA LYS A 24 -6.33 -13.96 -14.20
C LYS A 24 -6.64 -14.89 -15.38
N GLU A 25 -7.84 -15.44 -15.42
CA GLU A 25 -8.33 -16.40 -16.40
C GLU A 25 -7.43 -17.63 -16.51
N ALA A 26 -7.05 -18.19 -15.36
CA ALA A 26 -6.20 -19.37 -15.25
C ALA A 26 -6.93 -20.64 -15.72
N ILE A 27 -8.18 -20.85 -15.30
CA ILE A 27 -9.02 -21.99 -15.64
C ILE A 27 -9.31 -22.04 -17.15
N GLU A 28 -9.56 -20.89 -17.79
CA GLU A 28 -9.73 -20.78 -19.25
C GLU A 28 -8.46 -21.14 -20.04
N LYS A 29 -7.31 -21.14 -19.36
CA LYS A 29 -5.99 -21.56 -19.90
C LYS A 29 -5.62 -22.99 -19.47
N ASN A 30 -6.59 -23.80 -19.02
CA ASN A 30 -6.40 -25.14 -18.50
C ASN A 30 -5.42 -25.21 -17.30
N ARG A 31 -5.35 -24.16 -16.48
CA ARG A 31 -4.57 -24.17 -15.25
C ARG A 31 -5.46 -24.51 -14.04
N PRO A 32 -4.91 -25.08 -12.95
CA PRO A 32 -5.66 -25.35 -11.73
C PRO A 32 -6.21 -24.07 -11.10
N ALA A 33 -7.37 -24.19 -10.44
CA ALA A 33 -7.90 -23.13 -9.60
C ALA A 33 -7.03 -22.94 -8.33
N ASN A 34 -6.99 -21.70 -7.83
CA ASN A 34 -6.31 -21.25 -6.63
C ASN A 34 -7.26 -20.45 -5.74
N SER A 35 -6.84 -20.06 -4.54
CA SER A 35 -7.70 -19.37 -3.58
C SER A 35 -8.24 -18.01 -4.08
N GLY A 36 -7.51 -17.33 -4.96
CA GLY A 36 -7.93 -16.07 -5.58
C GLY A 36 -8.99 -16.21 -6.67
N ASP A 37 -9.32 -17.43 -7.10
CA ASP A 37 -10.33 -17.65 -8.15
C ASP A 37 -11.77 -17.61 -7.60
N TYR A 38 -11.93 -17.66 -6.28
CA TYR A 38 -13.22 -17.70 -5.58
C TYR A 38 -13.55 -16.36 -4.94
N TYR A 39 -14.81 -15.93 -5.05
CA TYR A 39 -15.32 -14.83 -4.24
C TYR A 39 -15.56 -15.32 -2.80
N VAL A 40 -14.89 -14.71 -1.84
CA VAL A 40 -14.99 -15.00 -0.42
C VAL A 40 -15.64 -13.85 0.35
N ALA A 41 -15.68 -13.95 1.67
CA ALA A 41 -16.16 -12.85 2.51
C ALA A 41 -15.39 -11.56 2.22
N ASP A 42 -16.11 -10.44 2.24
CA ASP A 42 -15.63 -9.09 1.88
C ASP A 42 -15.32 -8.83 0.39
N ASP A 43 -15.40 -9.84 -0.49
CA ASP A 43 -15.31 -9.58 -1.93
C ASP A 43 -16.61 -8.97 -2.49
N GLU A 44 -16.46 -8.27 -3.61
CA GLU A 44 -17.55 -7.69 -4.38
C GLU A 44 -17.34 -7.96 -5.87
N PHE A 45 -18.43 -8.13 -6.61
CA PHE A 45 -18.46 -8.07 -8.07
C PHE A 45 -19.34 -6.90 -8.49
N GLY A 46 -18.84 -6.03 -9.36
CA GLY A 46 -19.57 -4.85 -9.82
C GLY A 46 -18.91 -4.19 -11.03
N SER A 47 -19.42 -3.04 -11.46
CA SER A 47 -18.88 -2.34 -12.64
C SER A 47 -17.45 -1.82 -12.46
N HIS A 48 -16.98 -1.81 -11.22
CA HIS A 48 -15.72 -1.23 -10.80
C HIS A 48 -14.67 -2.26 -10.37
N THR A 49 -15.02 -3.55 -10.37
CA THR A 49 -14.13 -4.64 -9.97
C THR A 49 -13.32 -5.11 -11.18
N GLN A 50 -12.26 -5.90 -10.96
CA GLN A 50 -11.62 -6.65 -12.05
C GLN A 50 -11.66 -8.13 -11.66
N PRO A 51 -12.53 -8.92 -12.31
CA PRO A 51 -13.28 -8.53 -13.49
C PRO A 51 -14.57 -7.74 -13.17
N ASN A 52 -15.06 -6.94 -14.12
CA ASN A 52 -16.21 -6.04 -13.92
C ASN A 52 -17.52 -6.55 -14.54
N SER A 53 -18.63 -5.98 -14.05
CA SER A 53 -19.97 -6.15 -14.59
C SER A 53 -20.34 -5.13 -15.67
N LYS A 54 -19.40 -4.35 -16.23
CA LYS A 54 -19.76 -3.31 -17.24
C LYS A 54 -20.40 -3.94 -18.46
N LYS A 55 -21.30 -3.19 -19.08
CA LYS A 55 -21.81 -3.50 -20.42
C LYS A 55 -20.66 -3.50 -21.41
N TYR A 56 -20.84 -4.18 -22.54
CA TYR A 56 -19.83 -4.25 -23.60
C TYR A 56 -19.45 -2.89 -24.21
N ASN A 57 -20.32 -1.88 -24.10
CA ASN A 57 -20.02 -0.51 -24.51
C ASN A 57 -19.25 0.29 -23.44
N GLY A 58 -18.85 -0.32 -22.33
CA GLY A 58 -18.11 0.30 -21.23
C GLY A 58 -18.97 0.97 -20.15
N GLU A 59 -20.28 1.07 -20.37
CA GLU A 59 -21.23 1.67 -19.43
C GLU A 59 -21.51 0.76 -18.24
N ASP A 60 -21.97 1.36 -17.13
CA ASP A 60 -22.40 0.59 -15.96
C ASP A 60 -23.64 -0.26 -16.30
N SER A 61 -23.61 -1.53 -15.87
CA SER A 61 -24.76 -2.43 -15.95
C SER A 61 -25.69 -2.33 -14.75
N GLY A 62 -25.19 -1.80 -13.62
CA GLY A 62 -25.86 -1.80 -12.33
C GLY A 62 -25.85 -3.16 -11.63
N VAL A 63 -25.33 -4.21 -12.26
CA VAL A 63 -25.27 -5.57 -11.72
C VAL A 63 -24.20 -5.62 -10.64
N TYR A 64 -24.55 -6.14 -9.46
CA TYR A 64 -23.61 -6.38 -8.38
C TYR A 64 -23.84 -7.71 -7.66
N ILE A 65 -22.78 -8.21 -7.03
CA ILE A 65 -22.81 -9.23 -5.98
C ILE A 65 -21.97 -8.70 -4.82
N ARG A 66 -22.55 -8.62 -3.61
CA ARG A 66 -21.86 -8.09 -2.41
C ARG A 66 -22.33 -8.80 -1.15
N ASN A 67 -21.79 -8.39 0.01
CA ASN A 67 -22.16 -8.94 1.32
C ASN A 67 -22.03 -10.47 1.33
N ILE A 68 -20.94 -10.97 0.76
CA ILE A 68 -20.67 -12.39 0.63
C ILE A 68 -20.33 -12.93 2.02
N VAL A 69 -21.03 -13.98 2.45
CA VAL A 69 -20.83 -14.66 3.73
C VAL A 69 -20.73 -16.15 3.48
N VAL A 70 -19.61 -16.75 3.86
CA VAL A 70 -19.39 -18.20 3.84
C VAL A 70 -19.81 -18.77 5.19
N ASN A 71 -20.82 -19.62 5.22
CA ASN A 71 -21.36 -20.22 6.44
C ASN A 71 -20.71 -21.59 6.71
N SER A 72 -20.74 -22.01 7.99
CA SER A 72 -20.17 -23.29 8.43
C SER A 72 -20.91 -24.54 7.92
N ASP A 73 -22.09 -24.36 7.34
CA ASP A 73 -22.90 -25.42 6.71
C ASP A 73 -22.57 -25.60 5.20
N ASN A 74 -21.44 -25.05 4.75
CA ASN A 74 -21.00 -25.03 3.35
C ASN A 74 -21.96 -24.26 2.41
N THR A 75 -22.67 -23.27 2.92
CA THR A 75 -23.47 -22.34 2.10
C THR A 75 -22.82 -20.97 1.98
N ILE A 76 -23.11 -20.27 0.88
CA ILE A 76 -22.75 -18.85 0.70
C ILE A 76 -24.05 -18.04 0.65
N LYS A 77 -24.09 -16.92 1.38
CA LYS A 77 -25.09 -15.87 1.21
C LYS A 77 -24.46 -14.66 0.56
N ALA A 78 -25.16 -14.03 -0.36
CA ALA A 78 -24.74 -12.78 -1.00
C ALA A 78 -25.97 -11.99 -1.43
N ASP A 79 -25.83 -10.67 -1.48
CA ASP A 79 -26.81 -9.78 -2.10
C ASP A 79 -26.51 -9.69 -3.59
N ILE A 80 -27.47 -10.09 -4.42
CA ILE A 80 -27.41 -9.99 -5.88
C ILE A 80 -28.48 -9.01 -6.34
N GLY A 81 -28.10 -8.00 -7.13
CA GLY A 81 -29.06 -7.00 -7.58
C GLY A 81 -28.65 -6.24 -8.82
N ILE A 82 -29.60 -5.42 -9.30
CA ILE A 82 -29.44 -4.46 -10.39
C ILE A 82 -29.93 -3.11 -9.85
N VAL A 83 -29.12 -2.06 -9.92
CA VAL A 83 -29.55 -0.70 -9.57
C VAL A 83 -29.29 0.28 -10.71
N SER A 84 -30.12 1.33 -10.82
CA SER A 84 -29.98 2.36 -11.86
C SER A 84 -28.71 3.20 -11.74
N ALA A 85 -28.10 3.23 -10.56
CA ALA A 85 -26.76 3.74 -10.29
C ALA A 85 -26.23 3.04 -9.02
N LEU A 86 -25.05 2.42 -9.10
CA LEU A 86 -24.37 1.91 -7.92
C LEU A 86 -23.63 3.04 -7.23
N ASN A 87 -23.87 3.19 -5.92
CA ASN A 87 -22.93 3.89 -5.06
C ASN A 87 -21.76 2.97 -4.83
N TYR A 88 -20.68 3.13 -5.58
CA TYR A 88 -19.48 2.33 -5.38
C TYR A 88 -18.31 3.18 -4.92
N PHE A 89 -17.46 2.54 -4.13
CA PHE A 89 -16.22 3.08 -3.61
C PHE A 89 -15.13 2.06 -3.90
N THR A 90 -14.28 2.33 -4.89
CA THR A 90 -13.14 1.44 -5.17
C THR A 90 -11.86 2.03 -4.70
N VAL A 91 -11.03 1.23 -4.04
CA VAL A 91 -9.65 1.60 -3.73
C VAL A 91 -8.77 0.91 -4.77
N SER A 92 -8.23 1.69 -5.71
CA SER A 92 -7.48 1.17 -6.85
C SER A 92 -5.99 0.98 -6.58
N THR A 93 -5.45 1.65 -5.56
CA THR A 93 -4.08 1.47 -5.06
C THR A 93 -4.05 1.62 -3.54
N PRO A 94 -3.10 0.98 -2.86
CA PRO A 94 -1.99 0.18 -3.37
C PRO A 94 -2.34 -1.27 -3.71
N ILE A 95 -1.60 -1.81 -4.68
CA ILE A 95 -1.44 -3.26 -4.92
C ILE A 95 0.06 -3.64 -5.01
N ASP A 96 0.94 -2.69 -4.70
CA ASP A 96 2.38 -2.82 -4.81
C ASP A 96 3.02 -3.27 -3.49
N THR A 97 4.34 -3.45 -3.50
CA THR A 97 5.11 -3.60 -2.25
C THR A 97 5.47 -2.23 -1.69
N TRP A 98 5.15 -2.01 -0.43
CA TRP A 98 5.60 -0.88 0.38
C TRP A 98 6.68 -1.35 1.34
N TYR A 99 7.70 -0.52 1.50
CA TYR A 99 8.79 -0.78 2.41
C TYR A 99 8.65 0.07 3.67
N HIS A 100 9.15 -0.43 4.80
CA HIS A 100 9.22 0.36 6.02
C HIS A 100 9.96 1.68 5.76
N HIS A 101 9.43 2.76 6.31
CA HIS A 101 9.85 4.14 6.11
C HIS A 101 9.72 4.70 4.70
N ASP A 102 9.09 3.99 3.78
CA ASP A 102 8.65 4.63 2.55
C ASP A 102 7.80 5.86 2.90
N VAL A 103 8.09 6.97 2.20
CA VAL A 103 7.37 8.22 2.34
C VAL A 103 6.50 8.47 1.13
N ASN A 104 5.46 9.28 1.31
CA ASN A 104 4.59 9.77 0.25
C ASN A 104 3.93 8.66 -0.60
N LYS A 105 3.56 7.54 0.01
CA LYS A 105 2.81 6.49 -0.68
C LYS A 105 1.38 6.94 -0.94
N VAL A 106 0.92 6.75 -2.16
CA VAL A 106 -0.39 7.23 -2.59
C VAL A 106 -1.41 6.09 -2.49
N VAL A 107 -2.55 6.41 -1.90
CA VAL A 107 -3.78 5.61 -1.94
C VAL A 107 -4.74 6.34 -2.86
N THR A 108 -5.27 5.65 -3.88
CA THR A 108 -6.27 6.22 -4.79
C THR A 108 -7.59 5.49 -4.73
N TRP A 109 -8.67 6.24 -4.89
CA TRP A 109 -10.01 5.66 -4.96
C TRP A 109 -10.91 6.39 -5.94
N THR A 110 -12.00 5.73 -6.35
CA THR A 110 -13.08 6.38 -7.10
C THR A 110 -14.40 6.19 -6.40
N THR A 111 -15.23 7.23 -6.43
CA THR A 111 -16.58 7.23 -5.86
C THR A 111 -17.60 7.64 -6.90
N THR A 112 -18.69 6.89 -7.02
CA THR A 112 -19.85 7.27 -7.83
C THR A 112 -21.07 7.32 -6.92
N GLY A 113 -21.90 8.37 -7.03
CA GLY A 113 -23.14 8.51 -6.25
C GLY A 113 -22.98 8.68 -4.73
N ILE A 114 -21.75 8.86 -4.25
CA ILE A 114 -21.43 9.09 -2.83
C ILE A 114 -21.37 10.60 -2.57
N ALA A 115 -22.30 11.11 -1.76
CA ALA A 115 -22.37 12.53 -1.40
C ALA A 115 -21.45 12.93 -0.23
N GLY A 116 -20.69 11.98 0.34
CA GLY A 116 -19.80 12.23 1.48
C GLY A 116 -18.61 13.10 1.10
N ALA A 117 -18.44 14.24 1.80
CA ALA A 117 -17.35 15.18 1.58
C ALA A 117 -15.98 14.69 2.09
N THR A 118 -15.98 13.71 3.01
CA THR A 118 -14.77 13.19 3.65
C THR A 118 -14.73 11.66 3.67
N VAL A 119 -13.53 11.14 3.89
CA VAL A 119 -13.25 9.72 4.08
C VAL A 119 -12.36 9.47 5.30
N ASN A 120 -12.47 8.26 5.85
CA ASN A 120 -11.53 7.69 6.81
C ASN A 120 -10.74 6.57 6.14
N ILE A 121 -9.44 6.47 6.42
CA ILE A 121 -8.53 5.50 5.81
C ILE A 121 -7.90 4.67 6.93
N ALA A 122 -8.00 3.36 6.80
CA ALA A 122 -7.49 2.41 7.79
C ALA A 122 -6.72 1.27 7.12
N LEU A 123 -5.71 0.76 7.83
CA LEU A 123 -4.91 -0.39 7.44
C LEU A 123 -5.44 -1.65 8.13
N TYR A 124 -5.61 -2.71 7.34
CA TYR A 124 -6.01 -4.04 7.81
C TYR A 124 -4.98 -5.08 7.38
N ARG A 125 -4.88 -6.18 8.12
CA ARG A 125 -4.08 -7.36 7.77
C ARG A 125 -4.88 -8.62 8.04
N GLY A 126 -5.06 -9.47 7.03
CA GLY A 126 -5.84 -10.71 7.18
C GLY A 126 -7.24 -10.48 7.77
N GLY A 127 -7.90 -9.38 7.38
CA GLY A 127 -9.21 -8.96 7.90
C GLY A 127 -9.21 -8.30 9.28
N THR A 128 -8.08 -8.25 9.99
CA THR A 128 -7.96 -7.62 11.30
C THR A 128 -7.51 -6.17 11.18
N PHE A 129 -8.13 -5.27 11.95
CA PHE A 129 -7.73 -3.86 12.01
C PHE A 129 -6.31 -3.72 12.58
N VAL A 130 -5.47 -2.93 11.90
CA VAL A 130 -4.08 -2.66 12.33
C VAL A 130 -3.98 -1.25 12.88
N SER A 131 -4.35 -0.25 12.08
CA SER A 131 -4.25 1.16 12.48
C SER A 131 -5.12 2.07 11.63
N THR A 132 -5.41 3.25 12.15
CA THR A 132 -5.98 4.35 11.37
C THR A 132 -4.84 5.08 10.67
N ILE A 133 -4.93 5.20 9.34
CA ILE A 133 -3.97 5.97 8.53
C ILE A 133 -4.35 7.45 8.55
N ALA A 134 -5.63 7.74 8.32
CA ALA A 134 -6.13 9.12 8.31
C ALA A 134 -7.62 9.17 8.65
N SER A 135 -8.08 10.29 9.19
CA SER A 135 -9.49 10.52 9.49
C SER A 135 -9.97 11.85 8.94
N ASN A 136 -11.22 11.87 8.47
CA ASN A 136 -11.90 13.06 7.95
C ASN A 136 -11.12 13.81 6.85
N VAL A 137 -10.43 13.09 5.96
CA VAL A 137 -9.71 13.70 4.83
C VAL A 137 -10.66 13.93 3.66
N PRO A 138 -10.42 14.92 2.78
CA PRO A 138 -11.30 15.19 1.65
C PRO A 138 -11.53 13.95 0.78
N ASN A 139 -12.79 13.75 0.37
CA ASN A 139 -13.14 12.69 -0.58
C ASN A 139 -12.85 13.15 -2.02
N ASN A 140 -11.57 13.29 -2.38
CA ASN A 140 -11.12 13.77 -3.69
C ASN A 140 -10.44 12.69 -4.54
N GLY A 141 -10.54 11.42 -4.13
CA GLY A 141 -10.01 10.27 -4.85
C GLY A 141 -8.54 9.95 -4.56
N THR A 142 -7.86 10.65 -3.65
CA THR A 142 -6.45 10.38 -3.33
C THR A 142 -6.04 10.79 -1.91
N TYR A 143 -5.09 10.05 -1.34
CA TYR A 143 -4.41 10.42 -0.11
C TYR A 143 -2.95 9.99 -0.14
N THR A 144 -2.06 10.88 0.28
CA THR A 144 -0.63 10.61 0.40
C THR A 144 -0.30 10.27 1.84
N ILE A 145 0.06 9.01 2.09
CA ILE A 145 0.57 8.54 3.37
C ILE A 145 1.98 9.11 3.58
N PRO A 146 2.21 9.87 4.66
CA PRO A 146 3.48 10.54 4.86
C PRO A 146 4.62 9.56 5.17
N LEU A 147 4.33 8.48 5.89
CA LEU A 147 5.32 7.50 6.35
C LEU A 147 4.68 6.13 6.54
N ILE A 148 5.32 5.08 6.01
CA ILE A 148 5.04 3.70 6.37
C ILE A 148 5.81 3.35 7.64
N ALA A 149 5.08 3.12 8.74
CA ALA A 149 5.70 2.85 10.03
C ALA A 149 6.53 1.55 10.03
N ASP A 150 7.68 1.59 10.70
CA ASP A 150 8.61 0.46 10.85
C ASP A 150 8.18 -0.53 11.94
N THR A 151 7.18 -0.16 12.73
CA THR A 151 6.52 -1.02 13.71
C THR A 151 5.56 -2.03 13.07
N LEU A 152 5.27 -1.89 11.77
CA LEU A 152 4.46 -2.84 11.02
C LEU A 152 5.22 -4.16 10.84
N MET A 153 4.50 -5.27 10.88
CA MET A 153 5.08 -6.58 10.57
C MET A 153 5.17 -6.75 9.05
N SER A 154 6.25 -7.36 8.57
CA SER A 154 6.34 -7.75 7.17
C SER A 154 5.28 -8.82 6.84
N ALA A 155 4.39 -8.54 5.89
CA ALA A 155 3.36 -9.47 5.43
C ALA A 155 2.83 -9.10 4.04
N LYS A 156 2.13 -10.05 3.40
CA LYS A 156 1.62 -9.92 2.02
C LYS A 156 0.10 -9.69 1.94
N ASP A 157 -0.58 -9.74 3.08
CA ASP A 157 -2.04 -9.77 3.23
C ASP A 157 -2.60 -8.46 3.81
N TYR A 158 -1.90 -7.35 3.60
CA TYR A 158 -2.38 -6.03 4.01
C TYR A 158 -3.39 -5.50 3.02
N ARG A 159 -4.40 -4.76 3.51
CA ARG A 159 -5.39 -4.06 2.70
C ARG A 159 -5.67 -2.67 3.25
N ILE A 160 -5.94 -1.72 2.36
CA ILE A 160 -6.39 -0.38 2.72
C ILE A 160 -7.92 -0.34 2.65
N LYS A 161 -8.54 0.06 3.74
CA LYS A 161 -9.99 0.29 3.84
C LYS A 161 -10.25 1.79 3.85
N VAL A 162 -11.04 2.27 2.91
CA VAL A 162 -11.48 3.67 2.84
C VAL A 162 -12.99 3.71 3.06
N ILE A 163 -13.43 4.62 3.93
CA ILE A 163 -14.82 4.66 4.41
C ILE A 163 -15.37 6.08 4.21
N SER A 164 -16.52 6.21 3.53
CA SER A 164 -17.30 7.45 3.44
C SER A 164 -18.73 7.20 3.92
N GLY A 165 -19.07 7.70 5.11
CA GLY A 165 -20.36 7.38 5.75
C GLY A 165 -20.52 5.87 5.96
N SER A 166 -21.53 5.28 5.33
CA SER A 166 -21.78 3.82 5.36
C SER A 166 -21.17 3.06 4.18
N VAL A 167 -20.50 3.74 3.25
CA VAL A 167 -19.91 3.11 2.06
C VAL A 167 -18.44 2.83 2.31
N ILE A 168 -18.00 1.63 1.94
CA ILE A 168 -16.67 1.11 2.19
C ILE A 168 -16.07 0.71 0.84
N GLY A 169 -14.81 1.09 0.61
CA GLY A 169 -13.95 0.49 -0.40
C GLY A 169 -12.75 -0.19 0.24
N ILE A 170 -12.35 -1.32 -0.32
CA ILE A 170 -11.19 -2.10 0.13
C ILE A 170 -10.26 -2.29 -1.07
N SER A 171 -8.95 -2.12 -0.86
CA SER A 171 -7.95 -2.37 -1.89
C SER A 171 -7.77 -3.87 -2.15
N GLY A 172 -7.08 -4.20 -3.24
CA GLY A 172 -6.39 -5.49 -3.35
C GLY A 172 -5.34 -5.67 -2.23
N GLU A 173 -4.78 -6.86 -2.15
CA GLU A 173 -3.69 -7.13 -1.21
C GLU A 173 -2.43 -6.35 -1.60
N LEU A 174 -1.79 -5.75 -0.62
CA LEU A 174 -0.48 -5.14 -0.74
C LEU A 174 0.52 -5.86 0.17
N THR A 175 1.80 -5.81 -0.20
CA THR A 175 2.88 -6.31 0.64
C THR A 175 3.50 -5.17 1.41
N ILE A 176 3.67 -5.34 2.72
CA ILE A 176 4.56 -4.49 3.52
C ILE A 176 5.79 -5.32 3.87
N SER A 177 6.98 -4.78 3.63
CA SER A 177 8.25 -5.46 3.86
C SER A 177 9.27 -4.54 4.53
N ALA A 178 10.27 -5.13 5.18
CA ALA A 178 11.48 -4.41 5.56
C ALA A 178 12.16 -3.84 4.30
N ALA A 179 12.69 -2.61 4.40
CA ALA A 179 13.38 -1.95 3.31
C ALA A 179 14.65 -2.71 2.89
N ASN A 180 14.93 -2.71 1.58
CA ASN A 180 16.22 -3.16 1.06
C ASN A 180 17.20 -1.98 1.17
N GLY A 181 17.77 -1.81 2.36
CA GLY A 181 18.80 -0.80 2.60
C GLY A 181 18.44 0.35 3.54
N ILE A 182 19.45 1.17 3.84
CA ILE A 182 19.34 2.31 4.76
C ILE A 182 19.16 3.59 3.95
N THR A 183 18.09 4.33 4.24
CA THR A 183 17.80 5.63 3.63
C THR A 183 17.67 6.67 4.72
N VAL A 184 18.38 7.80 4.60
CA VAL A 184 18.22 8.94 5.52
C VAL A 184 16.87 9.60 5.24
N ILE A 185 16.03 9.68 6.27
CA ILE A 185 14.69 10.29 6.22
C ILE A 185 14.75 11.72 6.72
N GLU A 186 15.60 12.00 7.71
CA GLU A 186 15.80 13.33 8.26
C GLU A 186 17.23 13.43 8.83
N PRO A 187 18.00 14.49 8.52
CA PRO A 187 17.74 15.48 7.48
C PRO A 187 17.88 14.86 6.08
N ASN A 188 16.98 15.20 5.16
CA ASN A 188 16.95 14.64 3.80
C ASN A 188 17.13 15.68 2.68
N GLY A 189 17.26 16.97 3.03
CA GLY A 189 17.63 18.03 2.10
C GLY A 189 16.88 19.34 2.35
N GLY A 190 17.66 20.44 2.36
CA GLY A 190 17.12 21.81 2.44
C GLY A 190 16.90 22.33 3.87
N GLU A 191 17.13 21.51 4.89
CA GLU A 191 17.04 21.92 6.29
C GLU A 191 18.16 22.90 6.66
N ARG A 192 17.82 23.89 7.49
CA ARG A 192 18.79 24.83 8.09
C ARG A 192 18.94 24.50 9.57
N ILE A 193 19.92 23.66 9.88
CA ILE A 193 20.21 23.22 11.25
C ILE A 193 21.11 24.25 11.93
N ARG A 194 20.72 24.73 13.12
CA ARG A 194 21.54 25.64 13.91
C ARG A 194 22.53 24.83 14.76
N THR A 195 23.73 25.38 14.90
CA THR A 195 24.87 24.69 15.52
C THR A 195 24.71 24.44 17.01
N ALA A 196 23.76 25.09 17.69
CA ALA A 196 23.56 25.02 19.15
C ALA A 196 22.41 24.09 19.60
N GLU A 197 21.86 23.29 18.69
CA GLU A 197 20.69 22.45 18.96
C GLU A 197 21.04 20.97 18.83
N LYS A 198 20.41 20.14 19.66
CA LYS A 198 20.33 18.70 19.39
C LYS A 198 19.41 18.50 18.20
N TYR A 199 19.83 17.69 17.23
CA TYR A 199 19.05 17.42 16.04
C TYR A 199 18.77 15.93 15.91
N MET A 200 17.52 15.58 15.57
CA MET A 200 17.14 14.18 15.41
C MET A 200 17.46 13.72 13.99
N ILE A 201 18.40 12.79 13.86
CA ILE A 201 18.62 12.07 12.61
C ILE A 201 17.66 10.88 12.59
N ARG A 202 16.97 10.65 11.47
CA ARG A 202 16.06 9.51 11.25
C ARG A 202 16.39 8.79 9.96
N TRP A 203 16.28 7.48 9.95
CA TRP A 203 16.57 6.65 8.78
C TRP A 203 15.70 5.40 8.70
N SER A 204 15.64 4.81 7.50
CA SER A 204 15.05 3.49 7.31
C SER A 204 16.01 2.42 7.77
N LYS A 205 15.58 1.54 8.66
CA LYS A 205 16.46 0.49 9.23
C LYS A 205 17.12 -0.37 8.15
N GLY A 206 16.38 -0.70 7.09
CA GLY A 206 16.87 -1.63 6.08
C GLY A 206 17.06 -3.05 6.61
N LEU A 207 17.38 -3.98 5.71
CA LEU A 207 17.82 -5.33 6.05
C LEU A 207 19.35 -5.38 6.10
N LEU A 208 19.90 -5.13 7.28
CA LEU A 208 21.34 -5.25 7.53
C LEU A 208 21.70 -6.60 8.14
N SER A 209 22.90 -7.08 7.84
CA SER A 209 23.47 -8.27 8.47
C SER A 209 23.83 -8.06 9.95
N ASP A 210 24.02 -6.81 10.36
CA ASP A 210 24.21 -6.38 11.74
C ASP A 210 23.11 -5.40 12.17
N ASN A 211 22.83 -5.33 13.48
CA ASN A 211 21.81 -4.42 14.00
C ASN A 211 22.39 -3.05 14.39
N ALA A 212 23.43 -2.59 13.70
CA ALA A 212 24.15 -1.37 14.04
C ALA A 212 24.58 -0.57 12.81
N VAL A 213 24.54 0.76 12.94
CA VAL A 213 24.91 1.70 11.89
C VAL A 213 25.98 2.68 12.36
N LYS A 214 26.76 3.15 11.40
CA LYS A 214 27.68 4.27 11.53
C LYS A 214 27.07 5.50 10.87
N ILE A 215 27.16 6.65 11.54
CA ILE A 215 26.62 7.92 11.06
C ILE A 215 27.79 8.89 10.84
N GLN A 216 27.89 9.41 9.62
CA GLN A 216 28.96 10.31 9.20
C GLN A 216 28.40 11.63 8.69
N LEU A 217 29.07 12.71 9.06
CA LEU A 217 28.87 14.01 8.44
C LEU A 217 29.82 14.12 7.26
N MET A 218 29.26 14.32 6.06
CA MET A 218 30.00 14.42 4.81
C MET A 218 30.05 15.88 4.36
N LYS A 219 31.20 16.31 3.83
CA LYS A 219 31.38 17.63 3.21
C LYS A 219 32.15 17.46 1.91
N ASN A 220 31.63 17.99 0.80
CA ASN A 220 32.26 17.90 -0.52
C ASN A 220 32.65 16.46 -0.95
N GLY A 221 31.85 15.47 -0.56
CA GLY A 221 32.10 14.05 -0.88
C GLY A 221 33.06 13.32 0.07
N GLU A 222 33.69 14.02 1.00
CA GLU A 222 34.61 13.44 1.98
C GLU A 222 33.99 13.37 3.37
N VAL A 223 34.45 12.42 4.19
CA VAL A 223 34.05 12.30 5.59
C VAL A 223 34.64 13.48 6.35
N ARG A 224 33.78 14.39 6.82
CA ARG A 224 34.19 15.53 7.64
C ARG A 224 34.37 15.15 9.10
N SER A 225 33.41 14.41 9.64
CA SER A 225 33.44 13.87 11.00
C SER A 225 32.57 12.62 11.11
N VAL A 226 32.81 11.86 12.18
CA VAL A 226 31.99 10.70 12.55
C VAL A 226 31.08 11.15 13.69
N ILE A 227 29.79 11.27 13.39
CA ILE A 227 28.75 11.64 14.38
C ILE A 227 28.58 10.49 15.39
N SER A 228 28.56 9.27 14.88
CA SER A 228 28.59 8.06 15.68
C SER A 228 29.29 6.94 14.91
N ASP A 229 30.27 6.30 15.53
CA ASP A 229 30.96 5.14 14.94
C ASP A 229 30.16 3.84 15.15
N TYR A 230 29.20 3.87 16.08
CA TYR A 230 28.29 2.78 16.39
C TYR A 230 27.03 3.32 17.07
N THR A 231 25.88 3.06 16.46
CA THR A 231 24.57 3.17 17.12
C THR A 231 23.70 2.00 16.70
N GLU A 232 22.74 1.63 17.54
CA GLU A 232 21.75 0.63 17.16
C GLU A 232 21.01 1.08 15.90
N ASN A 233 20.65 0.13 15.05
CA ASN A 233 19.84 0.38 13.87
C ASN A 233 18.35 0.51 14.26
N ASP A 234 18.06 1.44 15.17
CA ASP A 234 16.75 1.67 15.76
C ASP A 234 15.91 2.73 15.02
N GLY A 235 16.50 3.35 13.99
CA GLY A 235 15.85 4.30 13.09
C GLY A 235 16.01 5.77 13.52
N SER A 236 16.69 6.06 14.64
CA SER A 236 16.90 7.44 15.07
C SER A 236 18.17 7.66 15.91
N PHE A 237 18.78 8.84 15.79
CA PHE A 237 19.95 9.21 16.59
C PHE A 237 19.93 10.69 16.94
N GLU A 238 20.09 11.00 18.24
CA GLU A 238 20.14 12.39 18.71
C GLU A 238 21.54 12.95 18.52
N TRP A 239 21.70 13.78 17.49
CA TRP A 239 22.97 14.39 17.12
C TRP A 239 23.21 15.70 17.88
N ASP A 240 24.34 15.77 18.59
CA ASP A 240 24.85 16.99 19.19
C ASP A 240 25.65 17.81 18.16
N VAL A 241 24.95 18.68 17.43
CA VAL A 241 25.50 19.45 16.30
C VAL A 241 26.69 20.33 16.71
N LEU A 242 26.73 20.77 17.96
CA LEU A 242 27.81 21.63 18.49
C LEU A 242 29.20 21.00 18.34
N LYS A 243 29.30 19.67 18.38
CA LYS A 243 30.57 18.95 18.30
C LYS A 243 31.17 18.93 16.90
N ASP A 244 30.33 19.06 15.88
CA ASP A 244 30.72 18.85 14.48
C ASP A 244 30.61 20.12 13.63
N ALA A 245 29.93 21.15 14.13
CA ALA A 245 29.66 22.36 13.39
C ALA A 245 30.92 23.21 13.11
N ASP A 246 31.13 23.54 11.82
CA ASP A 246 32.07 24.60 11.46
C ASP A 246 31.56 25.97 11.97
N LYS A 247 32.50 26.88 12.25
CA LYS A 247 32.19 28.25 12.69
C LYS A 247 31.44 29.07 11.63
N THR A 248 31.45 28.63 10.38
CA THR A 248 30.75 29.26 9.26
C THR A 248 29.70 28.33 8.67
N PRO A 249 28.52 28.83 8.27
CA PRO A 249 27.50 28.03 7.60
C PRO A 249 28.03 27.36 6.34
N SER A 250 27.71 26.08 6.16
CA SER A 250 28.10 25.31 4.98
C SER A 250 27.08 24.20 4.71
N THR A 251 27.23 23.51 3.58
CA THR A 251 26.35 22.41 3.17
C THR A 251 27.01 21.09 3.53
N TYR A 252 26.22 20.19 4.13
CA TYR A 252 26.64 18.87 4.55
C TYR A 252 25.63 17.81 4.10
N TYR A 253 26.08 16.56 4.09
CA TYR A 253 25.22 15.39 3.89
C TYR A 253 25.40 14.44 5.06
N ILE A 254 24.30 13.82 5.49
CA ILE A 254 24.36 12.70 6.43
C ILE A 254 24.50 11.43 5.61
N ARG A 255 25.51 10.63 5.94
CA ARG A 255 25.68 9.27 5.42
C ARG A 255 25.51 8.29 6.56
N ILE A 256 24.70 7.26 6.32
CA ILE A 256 24.51 6.14 7.25
C ILE A 256 24.88 4.85 6.52
N SER A 257 25.60 3.96 7.19
CA SER A 257 26.01 2.66 6.65
C SER A 257 26.04 1.60 7.74
N SER A 258 25.92 0.32 7.38
CA SER A 258 26.22 -0.79 8.29
C SER A 258 27.65 -0.69 8.83
N VAL A 259 27.85 -1.06 10.09
CA VAL A 259 29.18 -1.06 10.74
C VAL A 259 30.05 -2.18 10.16
N SER A 260 29.48 -3.38 9.95
CA SER A 260 30.16 -4.56 9.43
C SER A 260 30.26 -4.59 7.90
N ASN A 261 29.36 -3.92 7.19
CA ASN A 261 29.38 -3.81 5.74
C ASN A 261 29.09 -2.38 5.24
N PRO A 262 30.09 -1.48 5.23
CA PRO A 262 29.91 -0.08 4.82
C PRO A 262 29.52 0.13 3.35
N THR A 263 29.49 -0.94 2.54
CA THR A 263 29.09 -0.94 1.12
C THR A 263 27.69 -1.49 0.88
N ALA A 264 27.03 -2.06 1.89
CA ALA A 264 25.62 -2.40 1.82
C ALA A 264 24.81 -1.10 1.90
N TYR A 265 24.21 -0.71 0.77
CA TYR A 265 23.27 0.41 0.68
C TYR A 265 21.85 -0.10 0.80
#